data_AF-A0A935IU02-F1
#
_entry.id   AF-A0A935IU02-F1
#
_cell.length_a   1.000
_cell.length_b   1.000
_cell.length_c   1.000
_cell.angle_alpha   90.00
_cell.angle_beta   90.00
_cell.angle_gamma   90.00
#
_symmetry.space_group_name_H-M   'P 1'
#
loop_
_entity.id
_entity.type
_entity.pdbx_description
1 polymer ?
#
loop_
_entity_poly.entity_id
_entity_poly.type
_entity_poly.pdbx_seq_one_letter_code
_entity_poly.pdbx_strand_id
1 'polypeptide(L)'
;MEDSINNIKAVLFDLDGTLRHHLPSGGEVFVEYVRSMGFQVSEEDRIRAEHWEHFYFASSLEIRKDSETYKDDRSGFWVNFGRRRLVALGLKPPMPSNSLRKYPRIWTKPTNPRCMFRPMRTLCCLP
;
A
#
# COMPACT_ATOMS: atom_id res chain seq x y z
N MET A 1 -32.17 -6.27 1.32
CA MET A 1 -31.77 -7.36 2.23
C MET A 1 -30.66 -6.79 3.08
N GLU A 2 -31.02 -6.34 4.28
CA GLU A 2 -30.14 -5.66 5.23
C GLU A 2 -29.57 -6.74 6.16
N ASP A 3 -28.35 -7.22 5.90
CA ASP A 3 -27.72 -8.19 6.78
C ASP A 3 -27.33 -7.51 8.09
N SER A 4 -28.00 -7.94 9.15
CA SER A 4 -27.92 -7.40 10.49
C SER A 4 -26.60 -7.82 11.14
N ILE A 5 -25.59 -6.93 11.14
CA ILE A 5 -24.30 -7.13 11.85
C ILE A 5 -24.48 -7.12 13.39
N ASN A 6 -25.71 -7.07 13.88
CA ASN A 6 -26.06 -6.77 15.28
C ASN A 6 -25.95 -7.96 16.26
N ASN A 7 -25.26 -9.06 15.92
CA ASN A 7 -25.17 -10.23 16.80
C ASN A 7 -23.78 -10.88 16.91
N ILE A 8 -22.72 -10.20 16.46
CA ILE A 8 -21.33 -10.66 16.66
C ILE A 8 -20.84 -10.15 18.02
N LYS A 9 -20.60 -11.06 18.97
CA LYS A 9 -20.13 -10.73 20.33
C LYS A 9 -18.61 -10.63 20.45
N ALA A 10 -17.88 -11.36 19.61
CA ALA A 10 -16.43 -11.35 19.57
C ALA A 10 -15.94 -11.85 18.20
N VAL A 11 -14.75 -11.39 17.81
CA VAL A 11 -13.98 -11.94 16.70
C VAL A 11 -12.69 -12.49 17.30
N LEU A 12 -12.48 -13.81 17.18
CA LEU A 12 -11.23 -14.45 17.60
C LEU A 12 -10.36 -14.66 16.37
N PHE A 13 -9.14 -14.14 16.42
CA PHE A 13 -8.12 -14.38 15.41
C PHE A 13 -7.13 -15.42 15.95
N ASP A 14 -6.86 -16.44 15.13
CA ASP A 14 -5.76 -17.34 15.39
C ASP A 14 -4.43 -16.64 15.03
N LEU A 15 -3.48 -16.66 15.97
CA LEU A 15 -2.16 -16.05 15.80
C LEU A 15 -1.16 -17.04 15.16
N ASP A 16 -1.60 -18.25 14.82
CA ASP A 16 -0.82 -19.31 14.18
C ASP A 16 -0.42 -19.05 12.70
N GLY A 17 -0.80 -17.89 12.15
CA GLY A 17 -0.49 -17.50 10.77
C GLY A 17 -1.71 -17.25 9.89
N THR A 18 -2.91 -17.23 10.47
CA THR A 18 -4.13 -16.72 9.82
C THR A 18 -3.98 -15.23 9.44
N LEU A 19 -3.32 -14.43 10.29
CA LEU A 19 -2.83 -13.10 9.94
C LEU A 19 -1.38 -13.19 9.46
N ARG A 20 -1.15 -12.92 8.17
CA ARG A 20 0.20 -12.92 7.59
C ARG A 20 0.72 -11.50 7.47
N HIS A 21 1.89 -11.25 8.06
CA HIS A 21 2.69 -10.08 7.72
C HIS A 21 3.52 -10.39 6.48
N HIS A 22 3.35 -9.58 5.43
CA HIS A 22 4.26 -9.63 4.30
C HIS A 22 5.57 -8.95 4.69
N LEU A 23 6.68 -9.66 4.53
CA LEU A 23 8.04 -9.14 4.64
C LEU A 23 8.70 -9.21 3.25
N PRO A 24 9.12 -8.08 2.66
CA PRO A 24 8.95 -6.71 3.16
C PRO A 24 7.48 -6.26 3.11
N SER A 25 7.13 -5.30 3.97
CA SER A 25 5.80 -4.69 3.95
C SER A 25 5.62 -3.83 2.70
N GLY A 26 4.37 -3.57 2.30
CA GLY A 26 4.09 -2.62 1.21
C GLY A 26 4.61 -1.22 1.51
N GLY A 27 4.71 -0.87 2.80
CA GLY A 27 5.31 0.35 3.29
C GLY A 27 6.79 0.44 2.93
N GLU A 28 7.54 -0.61 3.25
CA GLU A 28 8.98 -0.74 3.01
C GLU A 28 9.32 -0.78 1.52
N VAL A 29 8.59 -1.57 0.73
CA VAL A 29 8.79 -1.65 -0.73
C VAL A 29 8.65 -0.27 -1.39
N PHE A 30 7.71 0.54 -0.93
CA PHE A 30 7.51 1.89 -1.46
C PHE A 30 8.68 2.82 -1.10
N VAL A 31 9.15 2.79 0.15
CA VAL A 31 10.28 3.63 0.58
C VAL A 31 11.56 3.23 -0.16
N GLU A 32 11.82 1.93 -0.32
CA GLU A 32 12.94 1.44 -1.12
C GLU A 32 12.85 1.90 -2.58
N TYR A 33 11.65 1.86 -3.18
CA TYR A 33 11.45 2.40 -4.52
C TYR A 33 11.74 3.91 -4.58
N VAL A 34 11.29 4.68 -3.59
CA VAL A 34 11.58 6.12 -3.50
C VAL A 34 13.08 6.39 -3.35
N ARG A 35 13.78 5.62 -2.53
CA ARG A 35 15.25 5.68 -2.39
C ARG A 35 15.95 5.35 -3.70
N SER A 36 15.46 4.35 -4.44
CA SER A 36 16.02 3.98 -5.75
C SER A 36 15.92 5.10 -6.80
N MET A 37 14.98 6.04 -6.63
CA MET A 37 14.86 7.24 -7.47
C MET A 37 15.81 8.38 -7.06
N GLY A 38 16.66 8.17 -6.06
CA GLY A 38 17.66 9.13 -5.58
C GLY A 38 17.19 10.02 -4.43
N PHE A 39 15.99 9.81 -3.90
CA PHE A 39 15.50 10.57 -2.75
C PHE A 39 16.07 10.01 -1.45
N GLN A 40 16.53 10.89 -0.57
CA GLN A 40 16.88 10.54 0.79
C GLN A 40 15.60 10.53 1.63
N VAL A 41 15.32 9.41 2.28
CA VAL A 41 14.17 9.24 3.18
C VAL A 41 14.70 8.79 4.53
N SER A 42 14.58 9.67 5.53
CA SER A 42 15.00 9.34 6.89
C SER A 42 14.04 8.34 7.54
N GLU A 43 14.45 7.80 8.68
CA GLU A 43 13.61 6.89 9.44
C GLU A 43 12.39 7.61 10.04
N GLU A 44 12.57 8.85 10.47
CA GLU A 44 11.49 9.72 10.96
C GLU A 44 10.47 10.03 9.86
N ASP A 45 10.93 10.24 8.62
CA ASP A 45 10.04 10.43 7.46
C ASP A 45 9.23 9.17 7.16
N ARG A 46 9.86 7.99 7.27
CA ARG A 46 9.21 6.68 7.10
C ARG A 46 8.09 6.50 8.13
N ILE A 47 8.41 6.68 9.43
CA ILE A 47 7.44 6.53 10.53
C ILE A 47 6.28 7.52 10.38
N ARG A 48 6.58 8.78 10.01
CA ARG A 48 5.56 9.80 9.77
C ARG A 48 4.61 9.40 8.63
N ALA A 49 5.16 8.86 7.54
CA ALA A 49 4.35 8.39 6.42
C ALA A 49 3.50 7.15 6.77
N GLU A 50 4.01 6.25 7.61
CA GLU A 50 3.28 5.08 8.11
C GLU A 50 2.10 5.49 9.01
N HIS A 51 2.32 6.38 9.97
CA HIS A 51 1.25 6.94 10.79
C HIS A 51 0.19 7.66 9.95
N TRP A 52 0.62 8.44 8.97
CA TRP A 52 -0.30 9.09 8.03
C TRP A 52 -1.11 8.08 7.22
N GLU A 53 -0.49 6.98 6.76
CA GLU A 53 -1.16 5.93 5.97
C GLU A 53 -2.24 5.23 6.80
N HIS A 54 -1.94 4.88 8.05
CA HIS A 54 -2.94 4.32 8.97
C HIS A 54 -4.09 5.29 9.21
N PHE A 55 -3.79 6.57 9.44
CA PHE A 55 -4.83 7.60 9.60
C PHE A 55 -5.68 7.75 8.33
N TYR A 56 -5.05 7.77 7.14
CA TYR A 56 -5.74 7.88 5.86
C TYR A 56 -6.75 6.74 5.66
N PHE A 57 -6.33 5.48 5.89
CA PHE A 57 -7.21 4.32 5.71
C PHE A 57 -8.22 4.12 6.84
N ALA A 58 -8.01 4.70 8.02
CA ALA A 58 -8.94 4.65 9.16
C ALA A 58 -10.17 5.58 8.99
N SER A 59 -10.68 5.76 7.77
CA SER A 59 -11.83 6.61 7.42
C SER A 59 -11.59 8.12 7.46
N SER A 60 -10.41 8.59 7.05
CA SER A 60 -10.14 10.02 6.92
C SER A 60 -11.08 10.73 5.92
N LEU A 61 -11.20 12.05 6.01
CA LEU A 61 -11.97 12.83 5.03
C LEU A 61 -11.37 12.71 3.61
N GLU A 62 -10.04 12.59 3.53
CA GLU A 62 -9.32 12.43 2.28
C GLU A 62 -9.63 11.11 1.58
N ILE A 63 -9.65 9.98 2.28
CA ILE A 63 -9.97 8.70 1.63
C ILE A 63 -11.43 8.67 1.16
N ARG A 64 -12.36 9.29 1.90
CA ARG A 64 -13.77 9.41 1.48
C ARG A 64 -13.87 10.21 0.19
N LYS A 65 -13.25 11.39 0.16
CA LYS A 65 -13.21 12.25 -1.03
C LYS A 65 -12.52 11.57 -2.21
N ASP A 66 -11.39 10.90 -1.99
CA ASP A 66 -10.67 10.20 -3.04
C ASP A 66 -11.49 8.99 -3.55
N SER A 67 -12.20 8.27 -2.67
CA SER A 67 -13.07 7.15 -3.06
C SER A 67 -14.23 7.61 -3.95
N GLU A 68 -14.82 8.77 -3.64
CA GLU A 68 -15.87 9.37 -4.48
C GLU A 68 -15.31 9.89 -5.82
N THR A 69 -14.16 10.56 -5.77
CA THR A 69 -13.51 11.17 -6.95
C THR A 69 -13.07 10.10 -7.95
N TYR A 70 -12.55 8.98 -7.47
CA TYR A 70 -11.98 7.91 -8.29
C TYR A 70 -12.83 6.63 -8.31
N LYS A 71 -14.14 6.74 -8.05
CA LYS A 71 -15.07 5.59 -7.94
C LYS A 71 -14.96 4.59 -9.11
N ASP A 72 -14.77 5.09 -10.33
CA ASP A 72 -14.68 4.31 -11.57
C ASP A 72 -13.24 4.23 -12.12
N ASP A 73 -12.27 4.88 -11.44
CA ASP A 73 -10.86 4.93 -11.83
C ASP A 73 -9.96 4.45 -10.69
N ARG A 74 -9.93 3.13 -10.50
CA ARG A 74 -9.03 2.50 -9.52
C ARG A 74 -7.57 2.87 -9.76
N SER A 75 -7.16 3.11 -11.01
CA SER A 75 -5.77 3.46 -11.31
C SER A 75 -5.42 4.86 -10.83
N GLY A 76 -6.30 5.84 -11.08
CA GLY A 76 -6.18 7.21 -10.60
C GLY A 76 -6.18 7.30 -9.07
N PHE A 77 -7.00 6.48 -8.41
CA PHE A 77 -7.00 6.38 -6.94
C PHE A 77 -5.59 6.06 -6.40
N TRP A 78 -4.96 5.00 -6.91
CA TRP A 78 -3.64 4.57 -6.43
C TRP A 78 -2.53 5.57 -6.79
N VAL A 79 -2.63 6.22 -7.95
CA VAL A 79 -1.71 7.29 -8.34
C VAL A 79 -1.81 8.47 -7.37
N ASN A 80 -3.03 8.88 -7.03
CA ASN A 80 -3.25 9.99 -6.10
C ASN A 80 -2.84 9.62 -4.66
N PHE A 81 -3.18 8.41 -4.20
CA PHE A 81 -2.71 7.90 -2.90
C PHE A 81 -1.18 7.92 -2.84
N GLY A 82 -0.51 7.37 -3.85
CA GLY A 82 0.95 7.37 -3.90
C GLY A 82 1.53 8.79 -3.91
N ARG A 83 0.90 9.74 -4.61
CA ARG A 83 1.28 11.16 -4.56
C ARG A 83 1.15 11.74 -3.15
N ARG A 84 0.05 11.47 -2.44
CA ARG A 84 -0.14 11.92 -1.04
C ARG A 84 0.87 11.28 -0.09
N ARG A 85 1.20 10.00 -0.30
CA ARG A 85 2.23 9.29 0.48
C ARG A 85 3.62 9.89 0.30
N LEU A 86 3.97 10.34 -0.91
CA LEU A 86 5.20 11.11 -1.15
C LEU A 86 5.22 12.41 -0.34
N VAL A 87 4.07 13.11 -0.22
CA VAL A 87 3.96 14.31 0.64
C VAL A 87 4.17 13.96 2.11
N ALA A 88 3.61 12.85 2.58
CA ALA A 88 3.80 12.39 3.95
C ALA A 88 5.26 12.06 4.28
N LEU A 89 6.00 11.52 3.30
CA LEU A 89 7.45 11.33 3.35
C LEU A 89 8.26 12.65 3.32
N GLY A 90 7.60 13.82 3.30
CA GLY A 90 8.26 15.12 3.25
C GLY A 90 8.74 15.54 1.87
N LEU A 91 8.42 14.75 0.82
CA LEU A 91 8.79 15.08 -0.55
C LEU A 91 7.76 16.03 -1.16
N LYS A 92 8.23 17.02 -1.91
CA LYS A 92 7.34 17.84 -2.72
C LYS A 92 6.75 16.94 -3.82
N PRO A 93 5.41 16.88 -3.97
CA PRO A 93 4.84 16.01 -4.98
C PRO A 93 5.33 16.51 -6.35
N PRO A 94 5.87 15.64 -7.22
CA PRO A 94 6.16 16.06 -8.57
C PRO A 94 4.85 16.55 -9.21
N MET A 95 4.95 17.63 -10.00
CA MET A 95 3.86 18.08 -10.88
C MET A 95 3.28 16.86 -11.64
N PRO A 96 1.98 16.84 -11.96
CA PRO A 96 1.34 15.71 -12.63
C PRO A 96 2.02 15.46 -13.98
N SER A 97 3.03 14.60 -13.95
CA SER A 97 3.82 14.18 -15.09
C SER A 97 3.58 12.69 -15.25
N ASN A 98 3.48 12.24 -16.49
CA ASN A 98 3.16 10.87 -16.88
C ASN A 98 4.11 9.79 -16.30
N SER A 99 5.15 10.16 -15.56
CA SER A 99 6.12 9.28 -14.90
C SER A 99 5.54 8.50 -13.71
N LEU A 100 4.54 9.04 -13.00
CA LEU A 100 3.82 8.32 -11.93
C LEU A 100 2.86 7.25 -12.46
N ARG A 101 2.67 7.15 -13.78
CA ARG A 101 1.84 6.10 -14.40
C ARG A 101 2.50 4.71 -14.39
N LYS A 102 3.76 4.62 -13.92
CA LYS A 102 4.54 3.38 -13.75
C LYS A 102 4.53 2.88 -12.31
N TYR A 103 3.40 2.97 -11.59
CA TYR A 103 3.28 2.17 -10.36
C TYR A 103 3.42 0.69 -10.73
N PRO A 104 4.32 -0.05 -10.08
CA PRO A 104 4.49 -1.47 -10.37
C PRO A 104 3.18 -2.22 -10.11
N ARG A 105 2.89 -3.24 -10.93
CA ARG A 105 1.70 -4.11 -10.90
C ARG A 105 1.48 -4.86 -9.57
N ILE A 106 2.20 -4.53 -8.49
CA ILE A 106 2.05 -5.12 -7.16
C ILE A 106 0.72 -4.75 -6.48
N TRP A 107 0.07 -3.66 -6.90
CA TRP A 107 -1.20 -3.20 -6.31
C TRP A 107 -2.45 -3.51 -7.15
N THR A 108 -2.27 -4.08 -8.34
CA THR A 108 -3.36 -4.66 -9.14
C THR A 108 -3.43 -6.15 -8.87
N LYS A 109 -4.63 -6.69 -8.57
CA LYS A 109 -4.85 -8.11 -8.26
C LYS A 109 -4.03 -9.04 -9.18
N PRO A 110 -3.49 -10.16 -8.67
CA PRO A 110 -2.83 -11.14 -9.53
C PRO A 110 -3.84 -11.63 -10.56
N THR A 111 -3.58 -11.37 -11.84
CA THR A 111 -4.41 -11.85 -12.96
C THR A 111 -4.13 -13.31 -13.32
N ASN A 112 -3.37 -14.04 -12.51
CA ASN A 112 -2.98 -15.41 -12.78
C ASN A 112 -3.37 -16.36 -11.63
N PRO A 113 -4.35 -17.26 -11.82
CA PRO A 113 -4.73 -18.25 -10.81
C PRO A 113 -3.66 -19.33 -10.55
N ARG A 114 -2.53 -19.34 -11.28
CA ARG A 114 -1.44 -20.33 -11.10
C ARG A 114 -0.37 -19.94 -10.07
N CYS A 115 -0.46 -18.78 -9.44
CA CYS A 115 0.51 -18.39 -8.40
C CYS A 115 0.10 -18.83 -6.98
N MET A 116 -0.70 -19.89 -6.84
CA MET A 116 -0.74 -20.66 -5.60
C MET A 116 0.37 -21.70 -5.66
N PHE A 117 1.18 -21.77 -4.60
CA PHE A 117 2.28 -22.73 -4.39
C PHE A 117 3.58 -22.46 -5.15
N ARG A 118 4.53 -21.81 -4.47
CA ARG A 118 5.92 -22.30 -4.38
C ARG A 118 6.55 -21.77 -3.08
N PRO A 119 7.14 -22.64 -2.24
CA PRO A 119 7.82 -22.21 -1.02
C PRO A 119 9.14 -21.51 -1.36
N MET A 120 9.52 -20.53 -0.53
CA MET A 120 10.85 -19.93 -0.52
C MET A 120 11.94 -21.02 -0.56
N ARG A 121 12.87 -20.90 -1.50
CA ARG A 121 14.20 -21.47 -1.36
C ARG A 121 15.26 -20.49 -1.86
N THR A 122 16.10 -20.12 -0.90
CA THR A 122 17.56 -19.92 -0.97
C THR A 122 18.14 -18.81 -1.83
N LEU A 123 18.85 -17.91 -1.14
CA LEU A 123 20.16 -17.38 -1.52
C LEU A 123 20.92 -18.36 -2.42
N CYS A 124 21.41 -17.88 -3.56
CA CYS A 124 22.80 -17.97 -4.00
C CYS A 124 22.90 -17.52 -5.47
N CYS A 125 24.08 -17.00 -5.81
CA CYS A 125 24.60 -16.71 -7.14
C CYS A 125 24.38 -15.26 -7.66
N LEU A 126 25.28 -14.36 -7.24
CA LEU A 126 26.19 -13.68 -8.18
C LEU A 126 27.35 -14.65 -8.50
N PRO A 127 28.06 -14.55 -9.63
CA PRO A 127 27.87 -13.64 -10.78
C PRO A 127 27.10 -14.27 -11.95
#